data_AF-A0A9P5YGE7-F1
#
_entry.id   AF-A0A9P5YGE7-F1
#
_cell.length_a   1.000
_cell.length_b   1.000
_cell.length_c   1.000
_cell.angle_alpha   90.00
_cell.angle_beta   90.00
_cell.angle_gamma   90.00
#
_symmetry.space_group_name_H-M   'P 1'
#
loop_
_entity.id
_entity.type
_entity.pdbx_description
1 polymer ?
#
loop_
_entity_poly.entity_id
_entity_poly.type
_entity_poly.pdbx_seq_one_letter_code
_entity_poly.pdbx_strand_id
1 'polypeptide(L)'
;MQRGFRLHCYFLGPSKVNSLLVILATPKSMSQAAKLFNELPRPSRLNSISNDWYFDVRYVPLEPTPHHMLFLIRPADKFVHAERLPLGVSHDESGIGFFPETAEDAAPEVIDALIYSFVNNFGRTAAGKASAPWKLSTFDPGLAVEVGKIFRQIGVRKDLWKINVARNLDPLAQALCDDFFTTLTRSMGITYFISTPQSIGLSNYRPPPDDFFITGESVSGCGDTNFGKALAYAQDRMNCRSTTNESEDMMRVVQSAIAMFQTKPLAIAQAEADAGDPESALDIAFRLRFGCGCVPNRWLERFYFIKALSPQASPEIRASAHAALIAWYTASVDDFRTRAMHAACHHADQAALLSSVHGKTPPAVLWFLSSVFKDQTKGIPYFSRLYRNLMKAGERRDAEMAQKSSKMELKRLQHPHRYQCAAIGCKVLADTGKMLSRCSGKCDLDKKPSYCSKEFDWPNHKPFCKPGAACSVVDTTPPGSLGASSKKGAIQVNVENGDGSTTVVSSSTLTAAELKEIREAARLHASKRVLSNFHMERYEI
;
A
#
# COMPACT_ATOMS: atom_id res chain seq x y z
N MET A 1 7.43 14.36 22.44
CA MET A 1 6.90 13.59 23.59
C MET A 1 6.39 12.22 23.11
N GLN A 2 7.28 11.24 22.94
CA GLN A 2 6.91 9.85 22.72
C GLN A 2 6.84 9.15 24.08
N ARG A 3 5.65 9.07 24.68
CA ARG A 3 5.41 8.12 25.77
C ARG A 3 5.18 6.76 25.11
N GLY A 4 6.20 5.92 25.10
CA GLY A 4 6.07 4.52 24.71
C GLY A 4 5.13 3.83 25.69
N PHE A 5 3.93 3.49 25.22
CA PHE A 5 3.01 2.64 25.96
C PHE A 5 3.57 1.21 25.92
N ARG A 6 4.25 0.79 26.99
CA ARG A 6 4.52 -0.64 27.24
C ARG A 6 3.23 -1.26 27.78
N LEU A 7 2.53 -2.02 26.94
CA LEU A 7 1.41 -2.85 27.36
C LEU A 7 1.93 -4.23 27.77
N HIS A 8 1.78 -4.57 29.04
CA HIS A 8 1.74 -5.97 29.48
C HIS A 8 0.30 -6.45 29.33
N CYS A 9 0.07 -7.39 28.41
CA CYS A 9 -1.24 -8.01 28.22
C CYS A 9 -1.57 -8.90 29.43
N TYR A 10 -2.41 -8.39 30.33
CA TYR A 10 -3.08 -9.18 31.36
C TYR A 10 -4.50 -9.50 30.87
N PHE A 11 -4.81 -10.77 30.69
CA PHE A 11 -6.18 -11.26 30.56
C PHE A 11 -6.50 -12.13 31.78
N LEU A 12 -7.46 -11.69 32.60
CA LEU A 12 -8.56 -12.43 33.23
C LEU A 12 -9.35 -11.46 34.15
N GLY A 13 -10.68 -11.63 34.25
CA GLY A 13 -11.57 -10.85 35.13
C GLY A 13 -11.23 -10.92 36.62
N PRO A 14 -11.91 -10.13 37.48
CA PRO A 14 -11.38 -9.65 38.75
C PRO A 14 -11.40 -10.73 39.84
N SER A 15 -10.33 -11.53 39.92
CA SER A 15 -9.93 -12.20 41.15
C SER A 15 -8.48 -12.70 41.05
N LYS A 16 -7.57 -11.91 41.61
CA LYS A 16 -6.21 -12.22 42.11
C LYS A 16 -5.51 -13.45 41.51
N VAL A 17 -4.58 -13.25 40.56
CA VAL A 17 -3.43 -14.14 40.38
C VAL A 17 -2.21 -13.34 39.90
N ASN A 18 -1.13 -13.35 40.68
CA ASN A 18 0.22 -13.01 40.22
C ASN A 18 0.71 -14.15 39.31
N SER A 19 0.84 -13.91 38.01
CA SER A 19 1.40 -14.88 37.07
C SER A 19 2.83 -14.48 36.73
N LEU A 20 3.80 -15.21 37.28
CA LEU A 20 5.17 -15.23 36.75
C LEU A 20 5.11 -15.71 35.29
N LEU A 21 5.65 -14.90 34.38
CA LEU A 21 5.90 -15.28 33.00
C LEU A 21 7.04 -16.33 33.01
N VAL A 22 6.69 -17.61 33.00
CA VAL A 22 7.67 -18.66 32.76
C VAL A 22 7.97 -18.64 31.26
N ILE A 23 9.11 -18.06 30.89
CA ILE A 23 9.70 -18.23 29.55
C ILE A 23 10.12 -19.71 29.47
N LEU A 24 9.18 -20.58 29.13
CA LEU A 24 9.52 -21.96 28.79
C LEU A 24 10.25 -21.91 27.45
N ALA A 25 11.47 -22.46 27.44
CA ALA A 25 12.27 -22.59 26.24
C ALA A 25 11.42 -23.23 25.14
N THR A 26 11.30 -22.56 23.99
CA THR A 26 10.72 -23.16 22.79
C THR A 26 11.51 -24.44 22.48
N PRO A 27 10.84 -25.57 22.20
CA PRO A 27 11.51 -26.83 21.92
C PRO A 27 12.56 -26.63 20.82
N LYS A 28 13.75 -27.22 21.02
CA LYS A 28 14.92 -27.01 20.12
C LYS A 28 14.69 -27.52 18.70
N SER A 29 13.67 -28.36 18.48
CA SER A 29 13.21 -28.78 17.15
C SER A 29 11.73 -29.18 17.16
N MET A 30 11.06 -29.01 16.02
CA MET A 30 9.66 -29.41 15.80
C MET A 30 9.42 -30.91 16.10
N SER A 31 10.41 -31.78 15.86
CA SER A 31 10.32 -33.21 16.19
C SER A 31 10.24 -33.46 17.71
N GLN A 32 10.97 -32.68 18.52
CA GLN A 32 10.89 -32.80 19.98
C GLN A 32 9.52 -32.32 20.49
N ALA A 33 9.00 -31.24 19.91
CA ALA A 33 7.66 -30.73 20.23
C ALA A 33 6.58 -31.79 19.92
N ALA A 34 6.69 -32.46 18.77
CA ALA A 34 5.77 -33.53 18.38
C ALA A 34 5.81 -34.73 19.34
N LYS A 35 6.98 -35.09 19.88
CA LYS A 35 7.09 -36.15 20.91
C LYS A 35 6.32 -35.78 22.17
N LEU A 36 6.56 -34.58 22.71
CA LEU A 36 5.85 -34.07 23.90
C LEU A 36 4.34 -34.02 23.65
N PHE A 37 3.92 -33.59 22.47
CA PHE A 37 2.51 -33.56 22.08
C PHE A 37 1.87 -34.96 22.03
N ASN A 38 2.59 -35.96 21.51
CA ASN A 38 2.12 -37.34 21.46
C ASN A 38 2.01 -37.99 22.85
N GLU A 39 2.81 -37.54 23.82
CA GLU A 39 2.78 -38.01 25.22
C GLU A 39 1.58 -37.45 26.00
N LEU A 40 0.92 -36.41 25.50
CA LEU A 40 -0.25 -35.84 26.16
C LEU A 40 -1.42 -36.86 26.23
N PRO A 41 -2.13 -36.95 27.36
CA PRO A 41 -3.39 -37.67 27.45
C PRO A 41 -4.37 -37.18 26.37
N ARG A 42 -5.09 -38.11 25.73
CA ARG A 42 -6.05 -37.79 24.66
C ARG A 42 -7.42 -38.38 24.96
N PRO A 43 -8.12 -37.93 26.02
CA PRO A 43 -9.45 -38.41 26.31
C PRO A 43 -10.43 -37.87 25.24
N SER A 44 -11.45 -38.65 24.89
CA SER A 44 -12.54 -38.19 24.01
C SER A 44 -13.40 -37.11 24.68
N ARG A 45 -13.39 -37.05 26.02
CA ARG A 45 -14.08 -36.05 26.83
C ARG A 45 -13.18 -35.48 27.93
N LEU A 46 -13.21 -34.16 28.12
CA LEU A 46 -12.58 -33.46 29.23
C LEU A 46 -13.68 -32.98 30.17
N ASN A 47 -13.77 -33.55 31.38
CA ASN A 47 -14.84 -33.23 32.34
C ASN A 47 -16.25 -33.34 31.71
N SER A 48 -16.51 -34.43 30.99
CA SER A 48 -17.76 -34.71 30.26
C SER A 48 -18.02 -33.85 29.00
N ILE A 49 -17.15 -32.90 28.68
CA ILE A 49 -17.24 -32.04 27.49
C ILE A 49 -16.46 -32.68 26.34
N SER A 50 -16.98 -32.62 25.11
CA SER A 50 -16.26 -33.16 23.94
C SER A 50 -14.89 -32.49 23.76
N ASN A 51 -13.84 -33.28 23.57
CA ASN A 51 -12.49 -32.79 23.33
C ASN A 51 -12.22 -32.53 21.83
N ASP A 52 -13.22 -31.98 21.15
CA ASP A 52 -13.16 -31.59 19.75
C ASP A 52 -12.76 -30.12 19.64
N TRP A 53 -11.80 -29.83 18.77
CA TRP A 53 -11.25 -28.49 18.59
C TRP A 53 -11.42 -28.02 17.16
N TYR A 54 -11.65 -26.71 17.05
CA TYR A 54 -11.64 -25.98 15.79
C TYR A 54 -10.52 -24.96 15.82
N PHE A 55 -9.83 -24.79 14.70
CA PHE A 55 -8.81 -23.76 14.53
C PHE A 55 -8.94 -23.04 13.18
N ASP A 56 -8.57 -21.76 13.18
CA ASP A 56 -8.36 -21.00 11.95
C ASP A 56 -7.24 -19.96 12.11
N VAL A 57 -6.88 -19.31 11.00
CA VAL A 57 -5.86 -18.25 10.96
C VAL A 57 -6.53 -16.93 10.64
N ARG A 58 -6.18 -15.89 11.39
CA ARG A 58 -6.75 -14.54 11.24
C ARG A 58 -5.65 -13.49 11.18
N TYR A 59 -5.88 -12.40 10.48
CA TYR A 59 -4.95 -11.26 10.43
C TYR A 59 -5.42 -10.15 11.37
N VAL A 60 -4.59 -9.76 12.32
CA VAL A 60 -4.85 -8.73 13.32
C VAL A 60 -4.16 -7.43 12.89
N PRO A 61 -4.91 -6.40 12.44
CA PRO A 61 -4.33 -5.19 11.86
C PRO A 61 -3.95 -4.13 12.93
N LEU A 62 -3.64 -4.54 14.15
CA LEU A 62 -3.36 -3.59 15.24
C LEU A 62 -1.92 -3.06 15.14
N GLU A 63 -1.77 -1.75 15.00
CA GLU A 63 -0.49 -1.05 14.95
C GLU A 63 0.12 -0.88 16.36
N PRO A 64 1.47 -0.87 16.48
CA PRO A 64 2.48 -0.91 15.42
C PRO A 64 2.91 -2.32 14.99
N THR A 65 2.31 -3.37 15.57
CA THR A 65 2.76 -4.76 15.42
C THR A 65 1.68 -5.67 14.83
N PRO A 66 1.22 -5.39 13.58
CA PRO A 66 0.25 -6.27 12.95
C PRO A 66 0.84 -7.67 12.82
N HIS A 67 -0.01 -8.68 12.94
CA HIS A 67 0.40 -10.08 12.97
C HIS A 67 -0.74 -10.99 12.54
N HIS A 68 -0.42 -12.25 12.29
CA HIS A 68 -1.44 -13.28 12.19
C HIS A 68 -1.62 -13.94 13.56
N MET A 69 -2.79 -14.50 13.80
CA MET A 69 -3.05 -15.32 14.97
C MET A 69 -3.66 -16.66 14.57
N LEU A 70 -3.23 -17.72 15.27
CA LEU A 70 -3.95 -18.97 15.33
C LEU A 70 -5.07 -18.79 16.34
N PHE A 71 -6.32 -18.89 15.89
CA PHE A 71 -7.49 -18.80 16.76
C PHE A 71 -8.06 -20.20 16.98
N LEU A 72 -8.18 -20.59 18.24
CA LEU A 72 -8.56 -21.93 18.70
C LEU A 72 -9.84 -21.84 19.50
N ILE A 73 -10.80 -22.70 19.19
CA ILE A 73 -12.01 -22.84 20.01
C ILE A 73 -12.30 -24.31 20.32
N ARG A 74 -12.91 -24.54 21.48
CA ARG A 74 -13.60 -25.78 21.81
C ARG A 74 -15.10 -25.52 21.73
N PRO A 75 -15.80 -25.95 20.67
CA PRO A 75 -17.19 -25.56 20.43
C PRO A 75 -18.15 -25.93 21.57
N ALA A 76 -17.90 -27.05 22.25
CA ALA A 76 -18.80 -27.62 23.25
C ALA A 76 -18.96 -26.74 24.50
N ASP A 77 -17.93 -25.98 24.89
CA ASP A 77 -17.98 -25.07 26.04
C ASP A 77 -17.55 -23.64 25.71
N LYS A 78 -17.40 -23.33 24.41
CA LYS A 78 -17.00 -22.02 23.89
C LYS A 78 -15.67 -21.52 24.49
N PHE A 79 -14.79 -22.43 24.91
CA PHE A 79 -13.45 -22.04 25.31
C PHE A 79 -12.70 -21.48 24.09
N VAL A 80 -12.03 -20.34 24.27
CA VAL A 80 -11.27 -19.61 23.24
C VAL A 80 -9.82 -19.50 23.69
N HIS A 81 -8.90 -19.72 22.74
CA HIS A 81 -7.48 -19.45 22.87
C HIS A 81 -6.95 -18.81 21.59
N ALA A 82 -5.93 -17.96 21.70
CA ALA A 82 -5.29 -17.37 20.54
C ALA A 82 -3.78 -17.37 20.73
N GLU A 83 -3.04 -17.75 19.69
CA GLU A 83 -1.59 -17.64 19.63
C GLU A 83 -1.18 -16.68 18.53
N ARG A 84 -0.16 -15.88 18.81
CA ARG A 84 0.43 -14.99 17.81
C ARG A 84 1.37 -15.78 16.90
N LEU A 85 1.34 -15.47 15.60
CA LEU A 85 2.17 -16.09 14.58
C LEU A 85 3.11 -15.06 13.93
N PRO A 86 4.39 -15.42 13.68
CA PRO A 86 5.08 -16.62 14.17
C PRO A 86 5.20 -16.66 15.69
N LEU A 87 5.40 -17.87 16.23
CA LEU A 87 5.76 -18.01 17.65
C LEU A 87 7.11 -17.36 17.94
N GLY A 88 7.28 -16.85 19.15
CA GLY A 88 8.55 -16.28 19.62
C GLY A 88 8.84 -14.85 19.13
N VAL A 89 8.03 -14.29 18.24
CA VAL A 89 8.15 -12.87 17.86
C VAL A 89 7.77 -11.98 19.04
N SER A 90 8.68 -11.06 19.39
CA SER A 90 8.48 -10.16 20.54
C SER A 90 7.29 -9.24 20.33
N HIS A 91 6.59 -8.86 21.41
CA HIS A 91 5.35 -8.05 21.34
C HIS A 91 5.52 -6.66 20.69
N ASP A 92 6.75 -6.15 20.62
CA ASP A 92 7.15 -4.89 20.02
C ASP A 92 7.64 -5.02 18.56
N GLU A 93 7.84 -6.25 18.08
CA GLU A 93 8.17 -6.52 16.68
C GLU A 93 6.90 -6.77 15.87
N SER A 94 6.88 -6.46 14.58
CA SER A 94 5.74 -6.79 13.71
C SER A 94 5.77 -8.26 13.31
N GLY A 95 4.63 -8.95 13.36
CA GLY A 95 4.50 -10.33 12.87
C GLY A 95 4.26 -10.41 11.37
N ILE A 96 4.26 -9.26 10.68
CA ILE A 96 3.89 -9.17 9.26
C ILE A 96 4.83 -9.95 8.35
N GLY A 97 6.04 -10.31 8.79
CA GLY A 97 6.95 -11.18 8.02
C GLY A 97 6.28 -12.48 7.60
N PHE A 98 5.45 -13.07 8.47
CA PHE A 98 4.54 -14.15 8.12
C PHE A 98 3.25 -13.58 7.52
N PHE A 99 3.04 -13.85 6.23
CA PHE A 99 1.82 -13.48 5.51
C PHE A 99 1.52 -14.58 4.48
N PRO A 100 0.86 -15.67 4.88
CA PRO A 100 0.68 -16.82 4.00
C PRO A 100 -0.31 -16.48 2.88
N GLU A 101 0.11 -16.76 1.65
CA GLU A 101 -0.75 -16.72 0.46
C GLU A 101 -1.42 -18.08 0.23
N THR A 102 -0.72 -19.19 0.53
CA THR A 102 -1.25 -20.56 0.37
C THR A 102 -1.38 -21.30 1.70
N ALA A 103 -2.10 -22.43 1.66
CA ALA A 103 -2.18 -23.36 2.79
C ALA A 103 -0.82 -23.98 3.15
N GLU A 104 0.02 -24.23 2.14
CA GLU A 104 1.37 -24.78 2.32
C GLU A 104 2.27 -23.78 3.05
N ASP A 105 2.17 -22.48 2.72
CA ASP A 105 2.90 -21.42 3.43
C ASP A 105 2.48 -21.30 4.90
N ALA A 106 1.18 -21.46 5.18
CA ALA A 106 0.63 -21.27 6.53
C ALA A 106 0.90 -22.46 7.46
N ALA A 107 0.88 -23.68 6.92
CA ALA A 107 0.81 -24.90 7.72
C ALA A 107 1.99 -25.10 8.70
N PRO A 108 3.26 -24.78 8.38
CA PRO A 108 4.37 -24.92 9.33
C PRO A 108 4.15 -24.10 10.61
N GLU A 109 3.88 -22.80 10.48
CA GLU A 109 3.66 -21.89 11.62
C GLU A 109 2.39 -22.24 12.41
N VAL A 110 1.33 -22.68 11.71
CA VAL A 110 0.10 -23.15 12.35
C VAL A 110 0.35 -24.38 13.20
N ILE A 111 1.19 -25.32 12.73
CA ILE A 111 1.51 -26.54 13.47
C ILE A 111 2.34 -26.27 14.69
N ASP A 112 3.35 -25.42 14.57
CA ASP A 112 4.18 -25.03 15.71
C ASP A 112 3.30 -24.40 16.79
N ALA A 113 2.40 -23.48 16.42
CA ALA A 113 1.43 -22.87 17.35
C ALA A 113 0.40 -23.85 17.92
N LEU A 114 -0.11 -24.80 17.12
CA LEU A 114 -1.02 -25.84 17.60
C LEU A 114 -0.33 -26.72 18.66
N ILE A 115 0.83 -27.28 18.34
CA ILE A 115 1.59 -28.14 19.25
C ILE A 115 1.95 -27.37 20.52
N TYR A 116 2.47 -26.15 20.37
CA TYR A 116 2.80 -25.28 21.49
C TYR A 116 1.60 -25.05 22.40
N SER A 117 0.44 -24.71 21.85
CA SER A 117 -0.78 -24.44 22.62
C SER A 117 -1.17 -25.61 23.53
N PHE A 118 -1.15 -26.84 22.99
CA PHE A 118 -1.55 -28.03 23.76
C PHE A 118 -0.46 -28.48 24.75
N VAL A 119 0.81 -28.48 24.33
CA VAL A 119 1.94 -28.86 25.22
C VAL A 119 2.06 -27.89 26.39
N ASN A 120 1.87 -26.60 26.14
CA ASN A 120 1.93 -25.55 27.15
C ASN A 120 0.60 -25.34 27.90
N ASN A 121 -0.38 -26.23 27.73
CA ASN A 121 -1.68 -26.17 28.39
C ASN A 121 -2.39 -24.80 28.25
N PHE A 122 -2.25 -24.15 27.10
CA PHE A 122 -2.80 -22.82 26.83
C PHE A 122 -2.35 -21.75 27.84
N GLY A 123 -1.14 -21.89 28.40
CA GLY A 123 -0.60 -21.00 29.44
C GLY A 123 -1.24 -21.17 30.82
N ARG A 124 -2.11 -22.17 31.02
CA ARG A 124 -2.81 -22.40 32.30
C ARG A 124 -1.92 -23.20 33.24
N THR A 125 -1.40 -22.53 34.26
CA THR A 125 -0.56 -23.17 35.30
C THR A 125 -1.36 -23.93 36.37
N ALA A 126 -2.66 -23.64 36.55
CA ALA A 126 -3.41 -24.07 37.74
C ALA A 126 -4.66 -24.95 37.50
N ALA A 127 -5.16 -25.14 36.27
CA ALA A 127 -6.56 -25.57 36.05
C ALA A 127 -6.78 -26.92 35.33
N GLY A 128 -5.76 -27.74 35.10
CA GLY A 128 -5.93 -29.07 34.52
C GLY A 128 -4.65 -29.64 33.91
N LYS A 129 -4.61 -30.96 33.73
CA LYS A 129 -3.52 -31.61 32.99
C LYS A 129 -3.66 -31.28 31.51
N ALA A 130 -2.53 -30.92 30.87
CA ALA A 130 -2.47 -30.77 29.43
C ALA A 130 -3.01 -32.03 28.73
N SER A 131 -3.72 -31.85 27.62
CA SER A 131 -4.31 -32.95 26.87
C SER A 131 -4.29 -32.67 25.38
N ALA A 132 -3.94 -33.67 24.57
CA ALA A 132 -4.06 -33.58 23.13
C ALA A 132 -5.54 -33.55 22.71
N PRO A 133 -5.87 -32.92 21.56
CA PRO A 133 -7.22 -32.88 21.04
C PRO A 133 -7.67 -34.28 20.63
N TRP A 134 -8.94 -34.61 20.87
CA TRP A 134 -9.57 -35.80 20.30
C TRP A 134 -9.85 -35.62 18.81
N LYS A 135 -10.24 -34.43 18.40
CA LYS A 135 -10.47 -34.10 16.99
C LYS A 135 -9.99 -32.69 16.71
N LEU A 136 -9.37 -32.50 15.56
CA LEU A 136 -9.06 -31.18 15.02
C LEU A 136 -9.88 -30.94 13.76
N SER A 137 -10.32 -29.70 13.61
CA SER A 137 -11.06 -29.23 12.45
C SER A 137 -10.71 -27.80 12.11
N THR A 138 -10.90 -27.42 10.85
CA THR A 138 -10.78 -26.06 10.36
C THR A 138 -11.84 -25.84 9.27
N PHE A 139 -12.16 -24.60 8.89
CA PHE A 139 -13.08 -24.36 7.78
C PHE A 139 -12.38 -24.48 6.41
N ASP A 140 -11.06 -24.25 6.34
CA ASP A 140 -10.30 -24.21 5.10
C ASP A 140 -9.83 -25.63 4.68
N PRO A 141 -10.30 -26.17 3.55
CA PRO A 141 -9.93 -27.52 3.12
C PRO A 141 -8.45 -27.66 2.74
N GLY A 142 -7.83 -26.61 2.19
CA GLY A 142 -6.40 -26.64 1.82
C GLY A 142 -5.52 -26.73 3.07
N LEU A 143 -5.81 -25.89 4.06
CA LEU A 143 -5.11 -25.88 5.34
C LEU A 143 -5.29 -27.21 6.09
N ALA A 144 -6.48 -27.81 6.04
CA ALA A 144 -6.72 -29.13 6.63
C ALA A 144 -5.78 -30.21 6.05
N VAL A 145 -5.58 -30.21 4.73
CA VAL A 145 -4.70 -31.16 4.03
C VAL A 145 -3.23 -30.93 4.40
N GLU A 146 -2.75 -29.69 4.28
CA GLU A 146 -1.34 -29.38 4.53
C GLU A 146 -0.94 -29.55 6.00
N VAL A 147 -1.82 -29.18 6.94
CA VAL A 147 -1.59 -29.46 8.37
C VAL A 147 -1.50 -30.97 8.64
N GLY A 148 -2.40 -31.75 8.04
CA GLY A 148 -2.37 -33.22 8.17
C GLY A 148 -1.10 -33.86 7.60
N LYS A 149 -0.61 -33.35 6.47
CA LYS A 149 0.64 -33.76 5.81
C LYS A 149 1.86 -33.49 6.67
N ILE A 150 2.00 -32.28 7.23
CA ILE A 150 3.14 -31.95 8.09
C ILE A 150 3.06 -32.70 9.42
N PHE A 151 1.88 -32.85 10.03
CA PHE A 151 1.70 -33.72 11.21
C PHE A 151 2.21 -35.14 10.97
N ARG A 152 1.93 -35.72 9.79
CA ARG A 152 2.50 -37.02 9.40
C ARG A 152 4.02 -36.97 9.28
N GLN A 153 4.56 -35.93 8.65
CA GLN A 153 6.01 -35.77 8.43
C GLN A 153 6.80 -35.66 9.73
N ILE A 154 6.29 -34.93 10.72
CA ILE A 154 6.99 -34.69 12.00
C ILE A 154 6.73 -35.78 13.05
N GLY A 155 5.96 -36.82 12.69
CA GLY A 155 5.70 -37.97 13.55
C GLY A 155 4.61 -37.76 14.61
N VAL A 156 3.66 -36.84 14.39
CA VAL A 156 2.43 -36.80 15.21
C VAL A 156 1.68 -38.12 15.04
N ARG A 157 0.93 -38.53 16.07
CA ARG A 157 0.11 -39.75 16.05
C ARG A 157 -0.89 -39.83 14.89
N LYS A 158 -1.07 -41.03 14.32
CA LYS A 158 -1.82 -41.28 13.07
C LYS A 158 -3.27 -40.80 13.08
N ASP A 159 -3.89 -40.88 14.25
CA ASP A 159 -5.27 -40.48 14.51
C ASP A 159 -5.51 -38.97 14.39
N LEU A 160 -4.45 -38.15 14.38
CA LEU A 160 -4.53 -36.70 14.18
C LEU A 160 -4.07 -36.25 12.79
N TRP A 161 -3.61 -37.14 11.92
CA TRP A 161 -3.23 -36.79 10.55
C TRP A 161 -4.41 -36.31 9.70
N LYS A 162 -5.63 -36.70 10.07
CA LYS A 162 -6.84 -36.28 9.37
C LYS A 162 -7.46 -35.08 10.09
N ILE A 163 -7.19 -33.89 9.57
CA ILE A 163 -7.87 -32.67 9.98
C ILE A 163 -9.23 -32.62 9.27
N ASN A 164 -10.30 -32.37 10.03
CA ASN A 164 -11.64 -32.33 9.45
C ASN A 164 -11.98 -30.94 8.91
N VAL A 165 -12.81 -30.88 7.88
CA VAL A 165 -13.36 -29.63 7.38
C VAL A 165 -14.72 -29.40 8.03
N ALA A 166 -14.87 -28.33 8.82
CA ALA A 166 -16.05 -28.03 9.62
C ALA A 166 -16.61 -26.63 9.33
N ARG A 167 -17.13 -26.42 8.11
CA ARG A 167 -17.66 -25.11 7.66
C ARG A 167 -18.81 -24.58 8.52
N ASN A 168 -19.57 -25.47 9.14
CA ASN A 168 -20.68 -25.12 10.03
C ASN A 168 -20.22 -24.48 11.36
N LEU A 169 -18.94 -24.56 11.71
CA LEU A 169 -18.38 -23.96 12.92
C LEU A 169 -17.86 -22.53 12.69
N ASP A 170 -17.68 -22.10 11.44
CA ASP A 170 -17.13 -20.78 11.12
C ASP A 170 -17.97 -19.61 11.69
N PRO A 171 -19.32 -19.59 11.60
CA PRO A 171 -20.12 -18.54 12.23
C PRO A 171 -19.96 -18.48 13.76
N LEU A 172 -19.82 -19.65 14.42
CA LEU A 172 -19.58 -19.71 15.87
C LEU A 172 -18.18 -19.18 16.20
N ALA A 173 -17.16 -19.57 15.42
CA ALA A 173 -15.80 -19.08 15.59
C ALA A 173 -15.70 -17.57 15.40
N GLN A 174 -16.41 -17.02 14.40
CA GLN A 174 -16.48 -15.58 14.18
C GLN A 174 -17.13 -14.85 15.36
N ALA A 175 -18.29 -15.31 15.84
CA ALA A 175 -18.96 -14.69 16.99
C ALA A 175 -18.08 -14.70 18.26
N LEU A 176 -17.39 -15.80 18.53
CA LEU A 176 -16.44 -15.88 19.65
C LEU A 176 -15.22 -14.97 19.46
N CYS A 177 -14.75 -14.82 18.21
CA CYS A 177 -13.68 -13.89 17.89
C CYS A 177 -14.14 -12.43 18.03
N ASP A 178 -15.39 -12.10 17.70
CA ASP A 178 -15.94 -10.75 17.88
C ASP A 178 -15.91 -10.35 19.36
N ASP A 179 -16.37 -11.24 20.25
CA ASP A 179 -16.35 -11.05 21.70
C ASP A 179 -14.91 -10.91 22.24
N PHE A 180 -14.03 -11.82 21.82
CA PHE A 180 -12.61 -11.82 22.19
C PHE A 180 -11.92 -10.51 21.75
N PHE A 181 -12.07 -10.14 20.48
CA PHE A 181 -11.39 -8.99 19.89
C PHE A 181 -11.96 -7.67 20.41
N THR A 182 -13.27 -7.60 20.66
CA THR A 182 -13.89 -6.46 21.33
C THR A 182 -13.33 -6.28 22.74
N THR A 183 -13.13 -7.37 23.47
CA THR A 183 -12.53 -7.31 24.82
C THR A 183 -11.07 -6.86 24.75
N LEU A 184 -10.31 -7.38 23.79
CA LEU A 184 -8.91 -6.98 23.54
C LEU A 184 -8.77 -5.50 23.18
N THR A 185 -9.56 -5.01 22.22
CA THR A 185 -9.49 -3.61 21.80
C THR A 185 -9.89 -2.66 22.95
N ARG A 186 -10.91 -3.00 23.74
CA ARG A 186 -11.27 -2.24 24.95
C ARG A 186 -10.14 -2.23 25.99
N SER A 187 -9.47 -3.36 26.22
CA SER A 187 -8.35 -3.42 27.20
C SER A 187 -7.13 -2.61 26.75
N MET A 188 -6.96 -2.44 25.44
CA MET A 188 -5.95 -1.56 24.84
C MET A 188 -6.35 -0.07 24.86
N GLY A 189 -7.53 0.28 25.39
CA GLY A 189 -8.04 1.65 25.39
C GLY A 189 -8.46 2.15 24.00
N ILE A 190 -8.68 1.25 23.05
CA ILE A 190 -9.18 1.59 21.72
C ILE A 190 -10.69 1.84 21.84
N THR A 191 -11.10 3.10 21.70
CA THR A 191 -12.48 3.55 21.90
C THR A 191 -13.33 3.54 20.64
N TYR A 192 -12.74 3.22 19.49
CA TYR A 192 -13.41 3.18 18.20
C TYR A 192 -13.56 1.75 17.70
N PHE A 193 -14.59 1.53 16.89
CA PHE A 193 -14.84 0.24 16.28
C PHE A 193 -13.75 -0.09 15.26
N ILE A 194 -13.06 -1.20 15.46
CA ILE A 194 -12.18 -1.84 14.48
C ILE A 194 -12.88 -3.13 14.05
N SER A 195 -12.96 -3.38 12.75
CA SER A 195 -13.53 -4.63 12.25
C SER A 195 -12.80 -5.83 12.86
N THR A 196 -13.56 -6.79 13.39
CA THR A 196 -12.98 -8.02 13.89
C THR A 196 -12.24 -8.75 12.76
N PRO A 197 -11.05 -9.32 13.03
CA PRO A 197 -10.37 -10.23 12.12
C PRO A 197 -11.28 -11.38 11.68
N GLN A 198 -11.35 -11.56 10.36
CA GLN A 198 -12.04 -12.69 9.74
C GLN A 198 -11.08 -13.86 9.52
N SER A 199 -11.66 -15.05 9.40
CA SER A 199 -10.96 -16.27 9.04
C SER A 199 -10.35 -16.17 7.63
N ILE A 200 -9.11 -16.61 7.46
CA ILE A 200 -8.40 -16.55 6.18
C ILE A 200 -8.65 -17.82 5.37
N GLY A 201 -9.42 -17.68 4.27
CA GLY A 201 -9.65 -18.77 3.31
C GLY A 201 -8.51 -18.89 2.31
N LEU A 202 -7.51 -19.71 2.60
CA LEU A 202 -6.32 -19.93 1.77
C LEU A 202 -6.64 -20.73 0.50
N SER A 203 -7.58 -21.66 0.59
CA SER A 203 -8.04 -22.48 -0.55
C SER A 203 -8.70 -21.68 -1.68
N ASN A 204 -9.26 -20.51 -1.35
CA ASN A 204 -9.93 -19.65 -2.32
C ASN A 204 -9.03 -18.52 -2.85
N TYR A 205 -7.83 -18.36 -2.29
CA TYR A 205 -6.92 -17.31 -2.72
C TYR A 205 -6.14 -17.77 -3.94
N ARG A 206 -6.09 -16.93 -4.97
CA ARG A 206 -5.20 -17.10 -6.11
C ARG A 206 -4.23 -15.93 -6.09
N PRO A 207 -2.95 -16.14 -5.73
CA PRO A 207 -1.97 -15.08 -5.85
C PRO A 207 -1.92 -14.62 -7.32
N PRO A 208 -1.65 -13.33 -7.59
CA PRO A 208 -1.28 -12.88 -8.92
C PRO A 208 -0.15 -13.75 -9.48
N PRO A 209 -0.12 -14.00 -10.80
CA PRO A 209 0.99 -14.73 -11.40
C PRO A 209 2.31 -13.98 -11.17
N ASP A 210 3.43 -14.71 -11.17
CA ASP A 210 4.76 -14.12 -10.88
C ASP A 210 5.16 -13.02 -11.88
N ASP A 211 4.61 -13.05 -13.10
CA ASP A 211 4.87 -12.07 -14.17
C ASP A 211 3.83 -10.94 -14.24
N PHE A 212 2.95 -10.80 -13.23
CA PHE A 212 1.88 -9.79 -13.21
C PHE A 212 2.41 -8.37 -13.45
N PHE A 213 3.56 -8.01 -12.85
CA PHE A 213 4.15 -6.69 -13.02
C PHE A 213 4.85 -6.47 -14.36
N ILE A 214 5.16 -7.53 -15.10
CA ILE A 214 5.78 -7.45 -16.43
C ILE A 214 4.69 -7.36 -17.51
N THR A 215 3.59 -8.09 -17.32
CA THR A 215 2.49 -8.20 -18.28
C THR A 215 1.46 -7.07 -18.17
N GLY A 216 1.47 -6.30 -17.08
CA GLY A 216 0.58 -5.16 -16.89
C GLY A 216 0.69 -4.11 -17.99
N GLU A 217 -0.45 -3.48 -18.33
CA GLU A 217 -0.60 -2.46 -19.38
C GLU A 217 0.42 -1.31 -19.29
N SER A 218 1.04 -1.08 -18.12
CA SER A 218 2.07 -0.05 -17.96
C SER A 218 3.39 -0.36 -18.69
N VAL A 219 3.68 -1.62 -19.02
CA VAL A 219 4.95 -2.01 -19.70
C VAL A 219 4.71 -2.47 -21.14
N SER A 220 3.46 -2.50 -21.61
CA SER A 220 3.09 -3.07 -22.91
C SER A 220 3.71 -2.39 -24.14
N GLY A 221 4.36 -1.23 -23.98
CA GLY A 221 5.11 -0.55 -25.06
C GLY A 221 6.59 -0.90 -25.16
N CYS A 222 7.20 -1.43 -24.09
CA CYS A 222 8.63 -1.77 -24.06
C CYS A 222 8.75 -3.29 -24.00
N GLY A 223 8.82 -3.95 -25.17
CA GLY A 223 8.94 -5.41 -25.25
C GLY A 223 10.03 -6.00 -24.34
N ASP A 224 9.98 -7.31 -24.11
CA ASP A 224 10.84 -8.10 -23.18
C ASP A 224 12.35 -7.98 -23.47
N THR A 225 12.87 -6.79 -23.22
CA THR A 225 14.23 -6.36 -23.48
C THR A 225 14.86 -6.03 -22.14
N ASN A 226 16.17 -6.26 -22.04
CA ASN A 226 16.93 -5.88 -20.84
C ASN A 226 16.75 -4.40 -20.50
N PHE A 227 16.57 -3.54 -21.51
CA PHE A 227 16.29 -2.12 -21.31
C PHE A 227 14.91 -1.89 -20.68
N GLY A 228 13.83 -2.52 -21.19
CA GLY A 228 12.49 -2.40 -20.63
C GLY A 228 12.42 -2.84 -19.16
N LYS A 229 13.06 -3.96 -18.83
CA LYS A 229 13.18 -4.44 -17.44
C LYS A 229 13.96 -3.47 -16.55
N ALA A 230 15.08 -2.92 -17.03
CA ALA A 230 15.85 -1.93 -16.30
C ALA A 230 15.09 -0.61 -16.10
N LEU A 231 14.28 -0.20 -17.09
CA LEU A 231 13.39 0.96 -16.98
C LEU A 231 12.32 0.73 -15.91
N ALA A 232 11.62 -0.40 -15.92
CA ALA A 232 10.63 -0.74 -14.92
C ALA A 232 11.23 -0.79 -13.50
N TYR A 233 12.39 -1.44 -13.35
CA TYR A 233 13.17 -1.46 -12.11
C TYR A 233 13.50 -0.04 -11.62
N ALA A 234 14.03 0.81 -12.50
CA ALA A 234 14.45 2.16 -12.15
C ALA A 234 13.27 3.03 -11.73
N GLN A 235 12.18 2.98 -12.49
CA GLN A 235 10.96 3.74 -12.23
C GLN A 235 10.32 3.33 -10.90
N ASP A 236 10.18 2.04 -10.64
CA ASP A 236 9.57 1.56 -9.40
C ASP A 236 10.46 1.86 -8.18
N ARG A 237 11.78 1.68 -8.32
CA ARG A 237 12.74 2.07 -7.27
C ARG A 237 12.70 3.57 -6.98
N MET A 238 12.54 4.43 -8.01
CA MET A 238 12.35 5.87 -7.81
C MET A 238 11.02 6.20 -7.13
N ASN A 239 9.93 5.52 -7.49
CA ASN A 239 8.62 5.71 -6.88
C ASN A 239 8.58 5.29 -5.40
N CYS A 240 9.44 4.35 -5.01
CA CYS A 240 9.57 3.91 -3.62
C CYS A 240 10.47 4.82 -2.77
N ARG A 241 11.26 5.70 -3.39
CA ARG A 241 12.22 6.57 -2.69
C ARG A 241 11.63 7.94 -2.37
N SER A 242 12.04 8.48 -1.22
CA SER A 242 11.78 9.88 -0.84
C SER A 242 12.83 10.78 -1.50
N THR A 243 12.65 11.12 -2.77
CA THR A 243 13.67 11.91 -3.50
C THR A 243 13.56 13.42 -3.19
N THR A 244 14.69 14.03 -2.84
CA THR A 244 14.78 15.50 -2.68
C THR A 244 14.80 16.21 -4.04
N ASN A 245 15.28 15.53 -5.09
CA ASN A 245 15.40 16.07 -6.43
C ASN A 245 14.24 15.61 -7.33
N GLU A 246 13.27 16.50 -7.56
CA GLU A 246 12.10 16.26 -8.43
C GLU A 246 12.46 16.11 -9.95
N SER A 247 13.75 16.09 -10.30
CA SER A 247 14.24 16.17 -11.69
C SER A 247 15.49 15.33 -11.91
N GLU A 248 15.56 14.14 -11.33
CA GLU A 248 16.53 13.18 -11.81
C GLU A 248 16.15 12.72 -13.21
N ASP A 249 17.11 12.82 -14.13
CA ASP A 249 16.97 12.31 -15.49
C ASP A 249 16.78 10.79 -15.42
N MET A 250 15.57 10.33 -15.74
CA MET A 250 15.19 8.92 -15.71
C MET A 250 16.18 8.07 -16.53
N MET A 251 16.63 8.57 -17.68
CA MET A 251 17.57 7.83 -18.53
C MET A 251 18.90 7.57 -17.84
N ARG A 252 19.37 8.52 -17.03
CA ARG A 252 20.58 8.33 -16.22
C ARG A 252 20.35 7.27 -15.14
N VAL A 253 19.18 7.22 -14.53
CA VAL A 253 18.84 6.20 -13.51
C VAL A 253 18.79 4.81 -14.15
N VAL A 254 18.19 4.69 -15.33
CA VAL A 254 18.14 3.43 -16.10
C VAL A 254 19.55 2.96 -16.48
N GLN A 255 20.38 3.85 -17.03
CA GLN A 255 21.78 3.53 -17.36
C GLN A 255 22.56 3.08 -16.12
N SER A 256 22.32 3.73 -14.97
CA SER A 256 22.93 3.34 -13.70
C SER A 256 22.47 1.94 -13.25
N ALA A 257 21.20 1.60 -13.43
CA ALA A 257 20.67 0.27 -13.14
C ALA A 257 21.30 -0.80 -14.05
N ILE A 258 21.41 -0.53 -15.36
CA ILE A 258 22.05 -1.44 -16.32
C ILE A 258 23.51 -1.68 -15.93
N ALA A 259 24.27 -0.62 -15.62
CA ALA A 259 25.65 -0.73 -15.17
C ALA A 259 25.76 -1.54 -13.86
N MET A 260 24.86 -1.32 -12.90
CA MET A 260 24.80 -2.08 -11.65
C MET A 260 24.54 -3.58 -11.90
N PHE A 261 23.66 -3.92 -12.84
CA PHE A 261 23.39 -5.33 -13.16
C PHE A 261 24.61 -6.03 -13.77
N GLN A 262 25.44 -5.29 -14.52
CA GLN A 262 26.67 -5.79 -15.10
C GLN A 262 27.79 -5.95 -14.06
N THR A 263 27.94 -4.99 -13.14
CA THR A 263 29.01 -5.02 -12.13
C THR A 263 28.67 -5.88 -10.93
N LYS A 264 27.39 -6.07 -10.64
CA LYS A 264 26.88 -6.90 -9.54
C LYS A 264 25.90 -7.95 -10.07
N PRO A 265 26.43 -9.11 -10.54
CA PRO A 265 25.63 -10.26 -10.95
C PRO A 265 24.67 -10.72 -9.85
N LEU A 266 23.57 -11.35 -10.26
CA LEU A 266 22.50 -11.81 -9.36
C LEU A 266 23.04 -12.65 -8.19
N ALA A 267 23.92 -13.62 -8.45
CA ALA A 267 24.47 -14.50 -7.43
C ALA A 267 25.24 -13.74 -6.32
N ILE A 268 25.94 -12.67 -6.67
CA ILE A 268 26.68 -11.84 -5.70
C ILE A 268 25.70 -11.03 -4.87
N ALA A 269 24.74 -10.34 -5.52
CA ALA A 269 23.72 -9.58 -4.80
C ALA A 269 22.87 -10.47 -3.89
N GLN A 270 22.58 -11.70 -4.32
CA GLN A 270 21.84 -12.66 -3.51
C GLN A 270 22.66 -13.14 -2.30
N ALA A 271 23.93 -13.48 -2.49
CA ALA A 271 24.82 -13.87 -1.39
C ALA A 271 24.96 -12.76 -0.34
N GLU A 272 25.09 -11.49 -0.77
CA GLU A 272 25.14 -10.34 0.14
C GLU A 272 23.81 -10.13 0.87
N ALA A 273 22.68 -10.24 0.16
CA ALA A 273 21.35 -10.18 0.78
C ALA A 273 21.12 -11.30 1.80
N ASP A 274 21.64 -12.50 1.53
CA ASP A 274 21.59 -13.65 2.43
C ASP A 274 22.55 -13.51 3.62
N ALA A 275 23.66 -12.78 3.45
CA ALA A 275 24.54 -12.36 4.53
C ALA A 275 23.97 -11.20 5.38
N GLY A 276 22.78 -10.68 5.04
CA GLY A 276 22.07 -9.66 5.81
C GLY A 276 22.27 -8.23 5.34
N ASP A 277 22.86 -8.01 4.15
CA ASP A 277 22.96 -6.68 3.56
C ASP A 277 21.59 -6.18 3.08
N PRO A 278 21.02 -5.11 3.68
CA PRO A 278 19.66 -4.69 3.39
C PRO A 278 19.52 -3.99 2.04
N GLU A 279 20.56 -3.35 1.52
CA GLU A 279 20.51 -2.73 0.19
C GLU A 279 20.49 -3.80 -0.92
N SER A 280 21.28 -4.86 -0.78
CA SER A 280 21.30 -6.00 -1.69
C SER A 280 19.99 -6.78 -1.60
N ALA A 281 19.40 -6.93 -0.41
CA ALA A 281 18.06 -7.49 -0.26
C ALA A 281 17.02 -6.67 -1.03
N LEU A 282 17.06 -5.34 -0.90
CA LEU A 282 16.17 -4.46 -1.66
C LEU A 282 16.38 -4.58 -3.18
N ASP A 283 17.64 -4.63 -3.63
CA ASP A 283 17.99 -4.81 -5.05
C ASP A 283 17.45 -6.14 -5.60
N ILE A 284 17.74 -7.25 -4.93
CA ILE A 284 17.27 -8.58 -5.32
C ILE A 284 15.74 -8.63 -5.40
N ALA A 285 15.04 -8.03 -4.44
CA ALA A 285 13.58 -7.97 -4.46
C ALA A 285 13.06 -7.30 -5.74
N PHE A 286 13.59 -6.14 -6.12
CA PHE A 286 13.20 -5.49 -7.37
C PHE A 286 13.60 -6.28 -8.62
N ARG A 287 14.77 -6.96 -8.62
CA ARG A 287 15.15 -7.83 -9.75
C ARG A 287 14.17 -8.98 -9.91
N LEU A 288 13.75 -9.62 -8.81
CA LEU A 288 12.74 -10.68 -8.80
C LEU A 288 11.35 -10.18 -9.20
N ARG A 289 11.01 -8.92 -8.94
CA ARG A 289 9.74 -8.33 -9.41
C ARG A 289 9.68 -8.20 -10.93
N PHE A 290 10.77 -7.76 -11.57
CA PHE A 290 10.80 -7.40 -12.99
C PHE A 290 11.59 -8.38 -13.88
N GLY A 291 12.12 -9.46 -13.31
CA GLY A 291 12.93 -10.45 -14.03
C GLY A 291 14.28 -9.91 -14.52
N CYS A 292 14.91 -8.99 -13.77
CA CYS A 292 16.19 -8.39 -14.14
C CYS A 292 17.35 -9.39 -13.90
N GLY A 293 17.61 -10.25 -14.89
CA GLY A 293 18.64 -11.29 -14.79
C GLY A 293 18.20 -12.53 -14.00
N CYS A 294 16.90 -12.66 -13.71
CA CYS A 294 16.29 -13.81 -13.04
C CYS A 294 14.88 -14.07 -13.59
N VAL A 295 14.33 -15.23 -13.24
CA VAL A 295 12.89 -15.49 -13.42
C VAL A 295 12.14 -14.75 -12.31
N PRO A 296 11.05 -14.03 -12.64
CA PRO A 296 10.24 -13.38 -11.63
C PRO A 296 9.73 -14.37 -10.58
N ASN A 297 9.68 -13.94 -9.32
CA ASN A 297 9.20 -14.79 -8.23
C ASN A 297 8.62 -13.94 -7.11
N ARG A 298 7.29 -13.92 -7.01
CA ARG A 298 6.52 -13.09 -6.08
C ARG A 298 6.82 -13.40 -4.62
N TRP A 299 7.03 -14.68 -4.30
CA TRP A 299 7.31 -15.12 -2.92
C TRP A 299 8.69 -14.66 -2.47
N LEU A 300 9.73 -14.93 -3.28
CA LEU A 300 11.10 -14.51 -3.00
C LEU A 300 11.23 -12.99 -3.00
N GLU A 301 10.54 -12.30 -3.91
CA GLU A 301 10.46 -10.85 -3.94
C GLU A 301 10.04 -10.30 -2.57
N ARG A 302 8.90 -10.78 -2.05
CA ARG A 302 8.42 -10.37 -0.72
C ARG A 302 9.40 -10.71 0.38
N PHE A 303 9.95 -11.92 0.36
CA PHE A 303 10.92 -12.37 1.34
C PHE A 303 12.12 -11.41 1.43
N TYR A 304 12.68 -11.00 0.29
CA TYR A 304 13.79 -10.06 0.24
C TYR A 304 13.39 -8.62 0.60
N PHE A 305 12.16 -8.16 0.27
CA PHE A 305 11.67 -6.88 0.81
C PHE A 305 11.55 -6.90 2.32
N ILE A 306 11.06 -7.99 2.93
CA ILE A 306 11.00 -8.13 4.39
C ILE A 306 12.41 -8.16 4.99
N LYS A 307 13.38 -8.84 4.36
CA LYS A 307 14.80 -8.78 4.78
C LYS A 307 15.35 -7.34 4.77
N ALA A 308 15.00 -6.55 3.76
CA ALA A 308 15.40 -5.14 3.67
C ALA A 308 14.78 -4.25 4.77
N LEU A 309 13.79 -4.75 5.52
CA LEU A 309 13.24 -4.07 6.71
C LEU A 309 14.06 -4.31 7.99
N SER A 310 15.20 -4.99 7.88
CA SER A 310 16.13 -5.24 8.97
C SER A 310 16.38 -4.00 9.86
N PRO A 311 16.52 -4.16 11.19
CA PRO A 311 16.90 -3.06 12.08
C PRO A 311 18.24 -2.40 11.74
N GLN A 312 19.12 -3.09 11.02
CA GLN A 312 20.42 -2.55 10.57
C GLN A 312 20.29 -1.65 9.33
N ALA A 313 19.16 -1.70 8.62
CA ALA A 313 18.94 -0.90 7.43
C ALA A 313 18.70 0.58 7.75
N SER A 314 19.14 1.46 6.86
CA SER A 314 18.88 2.89 6.99
C SER A 314 17.37 3.19 6.90
N PRO A 315 16.89 4.30 7.49
CA PRO A 315 15.48 4.71 7.36
C PRO A 315 14.99 4.80 5.91
N GLU A 316 15.85 5.21 4.98
CA GLU A 316 15.56 5.35 3.56
C GLU A 316 15.38 3.99 2.86
N ILE A 317 16.25 3.01 3.17
CA ILE A 317 16.11 1.64 2.66
C ILE A 317 14.81 1.02 3.19
N ARG A 318 14.55 1.14 4.50
CA ARG A 318 13.33 0.62 5.12
C ARG A 318 12.08 1.29 4.57
N ALA A 319 12.11 2.61 4.37
CA ALA A 319 10.99 3.35 3.76
C ALA A 319 10.74 2.88 2.32
N SER A 320 11.80 2.65 1.55
CA SER A 320 11.71 2.16 0.16
C SER A 320 11.16 0.73 0.11
N ALA A 321 11.62 -0.17 0.98
CA ALA A 321 11.10 -1.52 1.08
C ALA A 321 9.61 -1.53 1.49
N HIS A 322 9.22 -0.73 2.48
CA HIS A 322 7.83 -0.55 2.85
C HIS A 322 6.99 0.01 1.69
N ALA A 323 7.47 1.04 0.99
CA ALA A 323 6.77 1.59 -0.16
C ALA A 323 6.58 0.56 -1.30
N ALA A 324 7.60 -0.28 -1.56
CA ALA A 324 7.53 -1.34 -2.55
C ALA A 324 6.55 -2.46 -2.17
N LEU A 325 6.43 -2.77 -0.87
CA LEU A 325 5.47 -3.76 -0.38
C LEU A 325 4.02 -3.32 -0.57
N ILE A 326 3.72 -2.01 -0.63
CA ILE A 326 2.37 -1.52 -0.91
C ILE A 326 1.86 -2.12 -2.22
N ALA A 327 2.64 -1.98 -3.31
CA ALA A 327 2.30 -2.53 -4.61
C ALA A 327 2.13 -4.06 -4.58
N TRP A 328 2.98 -4.76 -3.82
CA TRP A 328 2.89 -6.21 -3.66
C TRP A 328 1.54 -6.64 -3.06
N TYR A 329 1.07 -5.93 -2.03
CA TYR A 329 -0.21 -6.19 -1.35
C TYR A 329 -1.42 -5.71 -2.15
N THR A 330 -1.28 -4.71 -3.03
CA THR A 330 -2.37 -4.20 -3.87
C THR A 330 -2.44 -4.83 -5.26
N ALA A 331 -1.53 -5.74 -5.61
CA ALA A 331 -1.47 -6.36 -6.94
C ALA A 331 -2.62 -7.34 -7.24
N SER A 332 -3.36 -7.81 -6.22
CA SER A 332 -4.47 -8.74 -6.44
C SER A 332 -5.73 -7.98 -6.89
N VAL A 333 -6.18 -8.26 -8.12
CA VAL A 333 -7.30 -7.56 -8.78
C VAL A 333 -8.66 -8.15 -8.39
N ASP A 334 -8.72 -9.46 -8.12
CA ASP A 334 -9.99 -10.20 -8.00
C ASP A 334 -10.56 -10.23 -6.57
N ASP A 335 -9.75 -9.89 -5.55
CA ASP A 335 -10.19 -9.88 -4.16
C ASP A 335 -9.20 -9.04 -3.34
N PHE A 336 -9.43 -7.72 -3.30
CA PHE A 336 -8.72 -6.83 -2.38
C PHE A 336 -9.17 -7.11 -0.94
N ARG A 337 -8.78 -8.28 -0.43
CA ARG A 337 -9.16 -8.77 0.89
C ARG A 337 -8.80 -7.73 1.94
N THR A 338 -9.67 -7.58 2.93
CA THR A 338 -9.48 -6.70 4.09
C THR A 338 -8.08 -6.84 4.70
N ARG A 339 -7.50 -8.05 4.73
CA ARG A 339 -6.12 -8.28 5.23
C ARG A 339 -5.03 -7.62 4.37
N ALA A 340 -5.13 -7.69 3.04
CA ALA A 340 -4.14 -7.13 2.13
C ALA A 340 -4.21 -5.60 2.14
N MET A 341 -5.42 -5.05 2.23
CA MET A 341 -5.63 -3.62 2.46
C MET A 341 -4.96 -3.14 3.75
N HIS A 342 -5.19 -3.81 4.87
CA HIS A 342 -4.56 -3.44 6.14
C HIS A 342 -3.03 -3.58 6.11
N ALA A 343 -2.50 -4.62 5.45
CA ALA A 343 -1.05 -4.78 5.27
C ALA A 343 -0.44 -3.67 4.38
N ALA A 344 -1.10 -3.31 3.28
CA ALA A 344 -0.70 -2.18 2.44
C ALA A 344 -0.74 -0.86 3.23
N CYS A 345 -1.78 -0.64 4.03
CA CYS A 345 -1.89 0.53 4.91
C CYS A 345 -0.77 0.58 5.95
N HIS A 346 -0.43 -0.55 6.59
CA HIS A 346 0.69 -0.64 7.53
C HIS A 346 1.98 -0.19 6.85
N HIS A 347 2.30 -0.77 5.70
CA HIS A 347 3.52 -0.42 4.97
C HIS A 347 3.53 1.03 4.49
N ALA A 348 2.40 1.55 4.01
CA ALA A 348 2.28 2.97 3.65
C ALA A 348 2.49 3.90 4.85
N ASP A 349 1.94 3.55 6.02
CA ASP A 349 2.11 4.32 7.27
C ASP A 349 3.56 4.29 7.76
N GLN A 350 4.21 3.12 7.74
CA GLN A 350 5.62 2.97 8.11
C GLN A 350 6.56 3.71 7.13
N ALA A 351 6.30 3.63 5.82
CA ALA A 351 7.07 4.38 4.83
C ALA A 351 6.92 5.90 5.02
N ALA A 352 5.71 6.38 5.32
CA ALA A 352 5.45 7.78 5.65
C ALA A 352 6.16 8.22 6.95
N LEU A 353 6.13 7.37 7.98
CA LEU A 353 6.80 7.62 9.26
C LEU A 353 8.31 7.75 9.07
N LEU A 354 8.95 6.76 8.45
CA LEU A 354 10.41 6.75 8.25
C LEU A 354 10.88 7.91 7.36
N SER A 355 10.10 8.25 6.33
CA SER A 355 10.45 9.33 5.40
C SER A 355 10.20 10.73 5.96
N SER A 356 9.42 10.84 7.04
CA SER A 356 9.11 12.14 7.65
C SER A 356 10.36 12.91 8.10
N VAL A 357 11.45 12.19 8.39
CA VAL A 357 12.78 12.74 8.72
C VAL A 357 13.36 13.59 7.58
N HIS A 358 13.12 13.20 6.34
CA HIS A 358 13.61 13.90 5.14
C HIS A 358 12.58 14.89 4.57
N GLY A 359 11.43 15.03 5.23
CA GLY A 359 10.38 15.98 4.86
C GLY A 359 9.52 15.56 3.66
N LYS A 360 9.87 14.50 2.93
CA LYS A 360 9.17 14.06 1.71
C LYS A 360 8.69 12.63 1.82
N THR A 361 7.48 12.38 1.33
CA THR A 361 6.86 11.05 1.30
C THR A 361 7.13 10.38 -0.06
N PRO A 362 7.38 9.05 -0.11
CA PRO A 362 7.56 8.34 -1.37
C PRO A 362 6.36 8.51 -2.31
N PRO A 363 6.56 8.70 -3.62
CA PRO A 363 5.48 8.77 -4.60
C PRO A 363 4.50 7.59 -4.52
N ALA A 364 4.99 6.37 -4.32
CA ALA A 364 4.16 5.17 -4.19
C ALA A 364 3.15 5.26 -3.02
N VAL A 365 3.56 5.85 -1.89
CA VAL A 365 2.68 6.07 -0.73
C VAL A 365 1.59 7.10 -1.07
N LEU A 366 1.95 8.19 -1.75
CA LEU A 366 0.99 9.23 -2.14
C LEU A 366 0.00 8.72 -3.19
N TRP A 367 0.48 7.92 -4.16
CA TRP A 367 -0.38 7.27 -5.15
C TRP A 367 -1.34 6.30 -4.48
N PHE A 368 -0.86 5.43 -3.59
CA PHE A 368 -1.74 4.52 -2.85
C PHE A 368 -2.78 5.29 -2.03
N LEU A 369 -2.37 6.37 -1.38
CA LEU A 369 -3.29 7.21 -0.61
C LEU A 369 -4.41 7.79 -1.49
N SER A 370 -4.07 8.36 -2.65
CA SER A 370 -5.03 9.03 -3.53
C SER A 370 -5.89 8.06 -4.32
N SER A 371 -5.33 6.93 -4.76
CA SER A 371 -5.93 6.06 -5.77
C SER A 371 -6.58 4.80 -5.18
N VAL A 372 -6.21 4.41 -3.97
CA VAL A 372 -6.71 3.18 -3.33
C VAL A 372 -7.29 3.50 -1.96
N PHE A 373 -6.51 4.09 -1.06
CA PHE A 373 -6.90 4.26 0.34
C PHE A 373 -8.14 5.13 0.50
N LYS A 374 -8.17 6.33 -0.10
CA LYS A 374 -9.31 7.26 0.05
C LYS A 374 -10.63 6.64 -0.40
N ASP A 375 -10.61 5.87 -1.48
CA ASP A 375 -11.81 5.23 -2.03
C ASP A 375 -12.25 4.04 -1.17
N GLN A 376 -11.32 3.16 -0.81
CA GLN A 376 -11.60 1.93 -0.05
C GLN A 376 -11.96 2.19 1.41
N THR A 377 -11.55 3.34 1.97
CA THR A 377 -11.80 3.69 3.38
C THR A 377 -12.92 4.73 3.56
N LYS A 378 -13.60 5.11 2.47
CA LYS A 378 -14.68 6.10 2.51
C LYS A 378 -15.79 5.62 3.45
N GLY A 379 -16.05 6.41 4.49
CA GLY A 379 -17.05 6.09 5.52
C GLY A 379 -16.55 5.15 6.63
N ILE A 380 -15.27 4.78 6.65
CA ILE A 380 -14.69 3.88 7.65
C ILE A 380 -13.67 4.66 8.52
N PRO A 381 -14.12 5.38 9.57
CA PRO A 381 -13.30 6.35 10.28
C PRO A 381 -12.13 5.77 11.09
N TYR A 382 -12.10 4.45 11.34
CA TYR A 382 -11.01 3.86 12.11
C TYR A 382 -9.70 3.78 11.32
N PHE A 383 -9.74 3.72 9.98
CA PHE A 383 -8.53 3.69 9.14
C PHE A 383 -7.67 4.93 9.35
N SER A 384 -8.28 6.13 9.39
CA SER A 384 -7.53 7.36 9.61
C SER A 384 -6.91 7.46 11.02
N ARG A 385 -7.51 6.79 12.01
CA ARG A 385 -6.99 6.72 13.39
C ARG A 385 -5.88 5.68 13.56
N LEU A 386 -5.97 4.57 12.83
CA LEU A 386 -4.99 3.49 12.84
C LEU A 386 -3.73 3.89 12.07
N TYR A 387 -3.89 4.48 10.88
CA TYR A 387 -2.80 4.84 9.96
C TYR A 387 -2.55 6.35 9.92
N ARG A 388 -2.14 6.90 11.08
CA ARG A 388 -2.02 8.36 11.28
C ARG A 388 -0.91 9.01 10.48
N ASN A 389 0.21 8.32 10.26
CA ASN A 389 1.34 8.88 9.51
C ASN A 389 1.00 8.95 8.02
N LEU A 390 0.28 7.96 7.50
CA LEU A 390 -0.26 7.97 6.14
C LEU A 390 -1.20 9.17 5.92
N MET A 391 -2.13 9.40 6.84
CA MET A 391 -3.05 10.56 6.75
C MET A 391 -2.30 11.89 6.78
N LYS A 392 -1.35 12.06 7.71
CA LYS A 392 -0.51 13.27 7.80
C LYS A 392 0.32 13.51 6.54
N ALA A 393 0.79 12.45 5.89
CA ALA A 393 1.50 12.57 4.62
C ALA A 393 0.58 13.11 3.51
N GLY A 394 -0.68 12.65 3.47
CA GLY A 394 -1.70 13.19 2.59
C GLY A 394 -1.99 14.67 2.84
N GLU A 395 -2.27 15.03 4.09
CA GLU A 395 -2.54 16.42 4.48
C GLU A 395 -1.38 17.35 4.13
N ARG A 396 -0.13 16.91 4.36
CA ARG A 396 1.06 17.66 3.97
C ARG A 396 1.11 17.85 2.45
N ARG A 397 0.85 16.79 1.69
CA ARG A 397 0.85 16.88 0.22
C ARG A 397 -0.25 17.80 -0.29
N ASP A 398 -1.45 17.72 0.27
CA ASP A 398 -2.58 18.58 -0.09
C ASP A 398 -2.24 20.05 0.24
N ALA A 399 -1.61 20.32 1.39
CA ALA A 399 -1.14 21.66 1.76
C ALA A 399 -0.03 22.17 0.83
N GLU A 400 0.95 21.34 0.44
CA GLU A 400 1.97 21.69 -0.54
C GLU A 400 1.36 22.04 -1.90
N MET A 401 0.41 21.24 -2.36
CA MET A 401 -0.29 21.48 -3.63
C MET A 401 -1.12 22.75 -3.58
N ALA A 402 -1.82 23.02 -2.48
CA ALA A 402 -2.54 24.27 -2.26
C ALA A 402 -1.57 25.47 -2.26
N GLN A 403 -0.43 25.38 -1.58
CA GLN A 403 0.57 26.45 -1.57
C GLN A 403 1.17 26.69 -2.96
N LYS A 404 1.50 25.63 -3.71
CA LYS A 404 1.97 25.73 -5.10
C LYS A 404 0.89 26.37 -5.98
N SER A 405 -0.37 25.99 -5.80
CA SER A 405 -1.52 26.57 -6.49
C SER A 405 -1.65 28.07 -6.24
N SER A 406 -1.69 28.51 -4.97
CA SER A 406 -1.81 29.93 -4.63
C SER A 406 -0.62 30.77 -5.12
N LYS A 407 0.61 30.23 -5.06
CA LYS A 407 1.78 30.92 -5.63
C LYS A 407 1.68 31.07 -7.15
N MET A 408 1.12 30.08 -7.83
CA MET A 408 0.91 30.14 -9.28
C MET A 408 -0.19 31.12 -9.65
N GLU A 409 -1.28 31.14 -8.91
CA GLU A 409 -2.37 32.10 -9.06
C GLU A 409 -1.88 33.55 -8.86
N LEU A 410 -1.09 33.81 -7.81
CA LEU A 410 -0.47 35.11 -7.59
C LEU A 410 0.42 35.54 -8.75
N LYS A 411 1.22 34.63 -9.33
CA LYS A 411 2.05 34.91 -10.51
C LYS A 411 1.21 35.22 -11.74
N ARG A 412 0.07 34.53 -11.92
CA ARG A 412 -0.88 34.80 -13.01
C ARG A 412 -1.52 36.17 -12.85
N LEU A 413 -1.91 36.55 -11.63
CA LEU A 413 -2.45 37.88 -11.32
C LEU A 413 -1.43 39.01 -11.52
N GLN A 414 -0.17 38.81 -11.13
CA GLN A 414 0.88 39.82 -11.30
C GLN A 414 1.29 40.00 -12.77
N HIS A 415 1.17 38.97 -13.59
CA HIS A 415 1.63 38.96 -14.98
C HIS A 415 0.65 38.26 -15.93
N PRO A 416 -0.60 38.77 -16.09
CA PRO A 416 -1.64 38.08 -16.85
C PRO A 416 -1.21 37.79 -18.30
N HIS A 417 -0.59 38.76 -18.97
CA HIS A 417 -0.11 38.65 -20.35
C HIS A 417 0.97 37.59 -20.58
N ARG A 418 1.61 37.09 -19.52
CA ARG A 418 2.61 36.01 -19.58
C ARG A 418 1.99 34.62 -19.54
N TYR A 419 0.86 34.46 -18.88
CA TYR A 419 0.24 33.16 -18.61
C TYR A 419 -1.09 32.97 -19.36
N GLN A 420 -1.62 34.01 -19.99
CA GLN A 420 -2.84 33.96 -20.79
C GLN A 420 -2.54 34.26 -22.25
N CYS A 421 -3.20 33.52 -23.15
CA CYS A 421 -3.15 33.79 -24.57
C CYS A 421 -3.82 35.13 -24.87
N ALA A 422 -3.07 36.01 -25.54
CA ALA A 422 -3.46 37.37 -25.88
C ALA A 422 -4.46 37.46 -27.05
N ALA A 423 -4.65 36.38 -27.81
CA ALA A 423 -5.62 36.36 -28.90
C ALA A 423 -7.05 36.52 -28.33
N ILE A 424 -7.82 37.46 -28.91
CA ILE A 424 -9.18 37.80 -28.45
C ILE A 424 -10.04 36.53 -28.43
N GLY A 425 -10.73 36.27 -27.31
CA GLY A 425 -11.60 35.11 -27.13
C GLY A 425 -10.89 33.75 -26.96
N CYS A 426 -9.56 33.71 -27.05
CA CYS A 426 -8.81 32.46 -26.95
C CYS A 426 -8.86 31.85 -25.55
N LYS A 427 -8.67 32.67 -24.49
CA LYS A 427 -8.74 32.27 -23.07
C LYS A 427 -7.91 31.03 -22.69
N VAL A 428 -6.90 30.67 -23.48
CA VAL A 428 -5.95 29.60 -23.14
C VAL A 428 -5.04 30.11 -22.04
N LEU A 429 -4.96 29.38 -20.93
CA LEU A 429 -4.06 29.66 -19.81
C LEU A 429 -2.91 28.64 -19.82
N ALA A 430 -1.73 29.07 -19.40
CA ALA A 430 -0.57 28.21 -19.27
C ALA A 430 -0.03 28.23 -17.85
N ASP A 431 0.49 27.09 -17.39
CA ASP A 431 1.17 27.01 -16.09
C ASP A 431 2.54 27.66 -16.06
N THR A 432 3.21 27.75 -17.21
CA THR A 432 4.49 28.44 -17.28
C THR A 432 4.49 29.43 -18.42
N GLY A 433 5.06 30.61 -18.19
CA GLY A 433 5.17 31.64 -19.23
C GLY A 433 6.11 31.28 -20.39
N LYS A 434 6.68 30.06 -20.41
CA LYS A 434 7.45 29.53 -21.55
C LYS A 434 6.60 28.73 -22.52
N MET A 435 5.40 28.30 -22.11
CA MET A 435 4.51 27.48 -22.94
C MET A 435 3.77 28.29 -24.00
N LEU A 436 3.71 29.61 -23.83
CA LEU A 436 3.13 30.53 -24.80
C LEU A 436 4.24 31.22 -25.56
N SER A 437 4.06 31.34 -26.87
CA SER A 437 4.98 32.05 -27.76
C SER A 437 4.82 33.56 -27.55
N ARG A 438 5.92 34.24 -27.22
CA ARG A 438 5.93 35.70 -26.98
C ARG A 438 6.13 36.46 -28.28
N CYS A 439 5.59 37.68 -28.35
CA CYS A 439 5.86 38.58 -29.48
C CYS A 439 7.38 38.88 -29.60
N SER A 440 7.95 38.66 -30.78
CA SER A 440 9.37 38.92 -31.06
C SER A 440 9.71 40.39 -31.34
N GLY A 441 8.71 41.28 -31.32
CA GLY A 441 8.92 42.70 -31.63
C GLY A 441 9.44 43.54 -30.45
N LYS A 442 9.49 44.86 -30.68
CA LYS A 442 10.12 45.87 -29.81
C LYS A 442 9.24 46.39 -28.67
N CYS A 443 8.09 45.77 -28.40
CA CYS A 443 7.25 46.15 -27.25
C CYS A 443 7.95 45.85 -25.91
N ASP A 444 7.57 46.62 -24.89
CA ASP A 444 8.09 46.50 -23.52
C ASP A 444 7.86 45.08 -22.96
N LEU A 445 8.79 44.58 -22.15
CA LEU A 445 8.82 43.18 -21.71
C LEU A 445 7.58 42.78 -20.89
N ASP A 446 7.07 43.72 -20.09
CA ASP A 446 5.88 43.62 -19.23
C ASP A 446 4.56 43.67 -20.02
N LYS A 447 4.55 44.38 -21.15
CA LYS A 447 3.37 44.51 -22.04
C LYS A 447 3.37 43.53 -23.20
N LYS A 448 4.44 42.74 -23.34
CA LYS A 448 4.65 41.81 -24.45
C LYS A 448 3.65 40.66 -24.37
N PRO A 449 2.70 40.54 -25.33
CA PRO A 449 1.68 39.50 -25.31
C PRO A 449 2.30 38.12 -25.57
N SER A 450 1.61 37.10 -25.07
CA SER A 450 1.94 35.69 -25.27
C SER A 450 0.78 34.97 -25.96
N TYR A 451 1.08 34.04 -26.86
CA TYR A 451 0.08 33.35 -27.68
C TYR A 451 0.29 31.84 -27.65
N CYS A 452 -0.80 31.08 -27.72
CA CYS A 452 -0.76 29.61 -27.69
C CYS A 452 -0.43 28.97 -29.04
N SER A 453 -0.33 29.75 -30.11
CA SER A 453 0.03 29.33 -31.47
C SER A 453 0.95 30.35 -32.13
N LYS A 454 1.66 29.93 -33.19
CA LYS A 454 2.49 30.81 -34.04
C LYS A 454 1.66 31.74 -34.93
N GLU A 455 0.40 31.41 -35.13
CA GLU A 455 -0.59 32.29 -35.75
C GLU A 455 -0.92 33.41 -34.75
N PHE A 456 0.01 34.35 -34.64
CA PHE A 456 -0.13 35.50 -33.79
C PHE A 456 -1.21 36.41 -34.35
N ASP A 457 -1.98 37.03 -33.47
CA ASP A 457 -2.88 38.13 -33.82
C ASP A 457 -2.07 39.42 -34.10
N TRP A 458 -1.15 39.31 -35.05
CA TRP A 458 -0.22 40.36 -35.42
C TRP A 458 -0.93 41.62 -35.94
N PRO A 459 -2.00 41.54 -36.76
CA PRO A 459 -2.72 42.74 -37.19
C PRO A 459 -3.20 43.58 -36.01
N ASN A 460 -3.72 42.95 -34.95
CA ASN A 460 -4.19 43.66 -33.76
C ASN A 460 -3.04 44.13 -32.86
N HIS A 461 -1.95 43.37 -32.73
CA HIS A 461 -0.82 43.76 -31.89
C HIS A 461 0.14 44.77 -32.54
N LYS A 462 0.29 44.76 -33.87
CA LYS A 462 1.26 45.59 -34.61
C LYS A 462 1.25 47.08 -34.23
N PRO A 463 0.10 47.77 -34.06
CA PRO A 463 0.06 49.17 -33.64
C PRO A 463 0.69 49.44 -32.26
N PHE A 464 0.69 48.42 -31.39
CA PHE A 464 1.18 48.46 -30.02
C PHE A 464 2.60 47.87 -29.88
N CYS A 465 3.15 47.31 -30.96
CA CYS A 465 4.44 46.63 -30.95
C CYS A 465 5.63 47.61 -31.03
N LYS A 466 5.67 48.60 -30.13
CA LYS A 466 6.71 49.64 -30.02
C LYS A 466 6.97 50.00 -28.55
N PRO A 467 8.17 50.47 -28.19
CA PRO A 467 8.48 50.87 -26.82
C PRO A 467 7.52 51.95 -26.31
N GLY A 468 7.08 51.83 -25.05
CA GLY A 468 6.19 52.81 -24.40
C GLY A 468 4.73 52.79 -24.83
N ALA A 469 4.34 52.01 -25.85
CA ALA A 469 2.92 51.86 -26.21
C ALA A 469 2.13 51.16 -25.09
N ALA A 470 0.80 51.35 -25.07
CA ALA A 470 -0.10 50.59 -24.21
C ALA A 470 -0.10 49.09 -24.58
N CYS A 471 -0.52 48.22 -23.67
CA CYS A 471 -0.69 46.80 -24.01
C CYS A 471 -1.86 46.63 -24.98
N SER A 472 -1.68 45.81 -26.02
CA SER A 472 -2.75 45.51 -26.99
C SER A 472 -3.83 44.59 -26.43
N VAL A 473 -3.61 44.00 -25.25
CA VAL A 473 -4.52 43.06 -24.62
C VAL A 473 -5.46 43.83 -23.71
N VAL A 474 -6.72 43.95 -24.11
CA VAL A 474 -7.78 44.45 -23.23
C VAL A 474 -8.18 43.30 -22.32
N ASP A 475 -7.81 43.39 -21.05
CA ASP A 475 -8.14 42.37 -20.07
C ASP A 475 -9.61 42.48 -19.69
N THR A 476 -10.50 41.85 -20.47
CA THR A 476 -11.93 41.78 -20.18
C THR A 476 -12.26 40.64 -19.20
N THR A 477 -11.25 39.92 -18.72
CA THR A 477 -11.44 38.76 -17.86
C THR A 477 -11.70 39.20 -16.42
N PRO A 478 -12.81 38.82 -15.78
CA PRO A 478 -13.05 39.16 -14.38
C PRO A 478 -11.93 38.61 -13.49
N PRO A 479 -11.44 39.36 -12.49
CA PRO A 479 -10.33 38.95 -11.61
C PRO A 479 -10.50 37.62 -10.84
N GLY A 480 -11.67 36.97 -10.91
CA GLY A 480 -11.97 35.69 -10.24
C GLY A 480 -12.07 34.46 -11.15
N SER A 481 -11.81 34.57 -12.47
CA SER A 481 -11.97 33.46 -13.44
C SER A 481 -10.64 32.81 -13.83
N LEU A 482 -9.57 33.03 -13.05
CA LEU A 482 -8.29 32.38 -13.26
C LEU A 482 -8.39 30.96 -12.70
N GLY A 483 -8.53 29.97 -13.59
CA GLY A 483 -8.80 28.59 -13.24
C GLY A 483 -7.86 28.00 -12.19
N ALA A 484 -8.33 26.96 -11.48
CA ALA A 484 -7.57 26.24 -10.47
C ALA A 484 -6.19 25.78 -10.99
N SER A 485 -5.19 25.65 -10.11
CA SER A 485 -3.86 25.18 -10.51
C SER A 485 -3.92 23.82 -11.18
N SER A 486 -3.25 23.69 -12.33
CA SER A 486 -3.06 22.41 -12.99
C SER A 486 -1.72 21.75 -12.64
N LYS A 487 -1.52 20.54 -13.17
CA LYS A 487 -0.24 19.84 -13.17
C LYS A 487 0.79 20.68 -13.93
N LYS A 488 1.96 20.91 -13.33
CA LYS A 488 3.07 21.69 -13.90
C LYS A 488 3.28 21.38 -15.37
N GLY A 489 3.18 22.41 -16.21
CA GLY A 489 3.36 22.25 -17.66
C GLY A 489 2.08 21.93 -18.41
N ALA A 490 0.90 22.10 -17.80
CA ALA A 490 -0.37 21.97 -18.50
C ALA A 490 -0.86 23.30 -19.09
N ILE A 491 -1.58 23.16 -20.20
CA ILE A 491 -2.39 24.20 -20.83
C ILE A 491 -3.82 23.99 -20.35
N GLN A 492 -4.49 25.08 -19.99
CA GLN A 492 -5.88 25.07 -19.55
C GLN A 492 -6.77 25.88 -20.48
N VAL A 493 -8.02 25.47 -20.59
CA VAL A 493 -9.11 26.24 -21.19
C VAL A 493 -10.31 26.24 -20.27
N ASN A 494 -10.93 27.40 -20.13
CA ASN A 494 -12.20 27.53 -19.42
C ASN A 494 -13.33 27.12 -20.38
N VAL A 495 -14.13 26.13 -19.96
CA VAL A 495 -15.31 25.64 -20.66
C VAL A 495 -16.56 26.14 -19.95
N GLU A 496 -17.34 26.97 -20.62
CA GLU A 496 -18.62 27.48 -20.12
C GLU A 496 -19.69 26.42 -20.35
N ASN A 497 -20.31 25.95 -19.26
CA ASN A 497 -21.41 24.99 -19.27
C ASN A 497 -22.74 25.70 -19.57
N GLY A 498 -23.77 24.93 -19.95
CA GLY A 498 -25.08 25.47 -20.33
C GLY A 498 -25.85 26.15 -19.19
N ASP A 499 -25.46 25.90 -17.94
CA ASP A 499 -26.00 26.55 -16.73
C ASP A 499 -25.26 27.86 -16.36
N GLY A 500 -24.29 28.28 -17.16
CA GLY A 500 -23.44 29.44 -16.91
C GLY A 500 -22.27 29.17 -15.96
N SER A 501 -22.15 27.96 -15.40
CA SER A 501 -20.96 27.57 -14.65
C SER A 501 -19.76 27.38 -15.59
N THR A 502 -18.54 27.48 -15.07
CA THR A 502 -17.31 27.28 -15.86
C THR A 502 -16.51 26.12 -15.28
N THR A 503 -16.20 25.13 -16.13
CA THR A 503 -15.28 24.04 -15.80
C THR A 503 -13.93 24.29 -16.44
N VAL A 504 -12.84 24.12 -15.69
CA VAL A 504 -11.48 24.22 -16.23
C VAL A 504 -11.07 22.87 -16.78
N VAL A 505 -10.79 22.80 -18.09
CA VAL A 505 -10.18 21.63 -18.72
C VAL A 505 -8.70 21.87 -18.86
N SER A 506 -7.88 20.96 -18.33
CA SER A 506 -6.44 21.08 -18.30
C SER A 506 -5.78 19.84 -18.88
N SER A 507 -4.75 20.01 -19.72
CA SER A 507 -3.94 18.90 -20.21
C SER A 507 -2.48 19.30 -20.39
N SER A 508 -1.57 18.38 -20.07
CA SER A 508 -0.13 18.49 -20.34
C SER A 508 0.29 17.87 -21.66
N THR A 509 -0.59 17.09 -22.30
CA THR A 509 -0.29 16.36 -23.54
C THR A 509 -1.06 16.92 -24.74
N LEU A 510 -2.25 17.50 -24.52
CA LEU A 510 -3.03 18.12 -25.59
C LEU A 510 -2.47 19.49 -25.95
N THR A 511 -2.45 19.77 -27.25
CA THR A 511 -2.14 21.07 -27.78
C THR A 511 -3.23 22.08 -27.44
N ALA A 512 -2.90 23.37 -27.51
CA ALA A 512 -3.88 24.43 -27.32
C ALA A 512 -5.01 24.40 -28.38
N ALA A 513 -4.77 23.82 -29.57
CA ALA A 513 -5.79 23.66 -30.60
C ALA A 513 -6.81 22.61 -30.20
N GLU A 514 -6.36 21.41 -29.80
CA GLU A 514 -7.24 20.32 -29.35
C GLU A 514 -8.07 20.72 -28.12
N LEU A 515 -7.47 21.46 -27.16
CA LEU A 515 -8.21 21.98 -26.01
C LEU A 515 -9.30 22.99 -26.42
N LYS A 516 -9.07 23.81 -27.44
CA LYS A 516 -10.11 24.70 -27.98
C LYS A 516 -11.22 23.89 -28.65
N GLU A 517 -10.88 22.85 -29.40
CA GLU A 517 -11.87 21.96 -30.01
C GLU A 517 -12.77 21.31 -28.95
N ILE A 518 -12.18 20.82 -27.85
CA ILE A 518 -12.94 20.30 -26.70
C ILE A 518 -13.88 21.36 -26.13
N ARG A 519 -13.40 22.59 -25.96
CA ARG A 519 -14.23 23.70 -25.45
C ARG A 519 -15.41 24.01 -26.39
N GLU A 520 -15.16 24.13 -27.68
CA GLU A 520 -16.21 24.43 -28.65
C GLU A 520 -17.21 23.26 -28.79
N ALA A 521 -16.71 22.02 -28.78
CA ALA A 521 -17.55 20.82 -28.73
C ALA A 521 -18.44 20.81 -27.47
N ALA A 522 -17.87 21.09 -26.31
CA ALA A 522 -18.62 21.16 -25.05
C ALA A 522 -19.69 22.27 -25.09
N ARG A 523 -19.42 23.43 -25.71
CA ARG A 523 -20.43 24.49 -25.92
C ARG A 523 -21.56 24.05 -26.85
N LEU A 524 -21.24 23.38 -27.95
CA LEU A 524 -22.23 22.83 -28.87
C LEU A 524 -23.10 21.76 -28.17
N HIS A 525 -22.49 20.94 -27.32
CA HIS A 525 -23.20 19.92 -26.55
C HIS A 525 -23.97 20.47 -25.35
N ALA A 526 -23.53 21.56 -24.72
CA ALA A 526 -24.26 22.22 -23.64
C ALA A 526 -25.65 22.72 -24.08
N SER A 527 -25.84 22.98 -25.38
CA SER A 527 -27.16 23.25 -25.97
C SER A 527 -28.10 22.03 -25.99
N LYS A 528 -27.57 20.83 -25.76
CA LYS A 528 -28.28 19.54 -25.75
C LYS A 528 -27.97 18.81 -24.42
N ARG A 529 -28.77 19.08 -23.38
CA ARG A 529 -28.68 18.48 -22.03
C ARG A 529 -28.21 17.01 -22.01
N VAL A 530 -26.90 16.75 -21.91
CA VAL A 530 -26.23 15.63 -21.24
C VAL A 530 -24.74 15.94 -21.31
N LEU A 531 -24.05 16.12 -20.16
CA LEU A 531 -22.67 15.68 -19.91
C LEU A 531 -22.24 16.14 -18.49
N SER A 532 -22.01 15.16 -17.61
CA SER A 532 -21.36 15.35 -16.31
C SER A 532 -19.87 15.03 -16.42
N ASN A 533 -19.02 15.92 -15.88
CA ASN A 533 -17.59 15.78 -15.55
C ASN A 533 -16.79 14.71 -16.30
N PHE A 534 -16.24 15.08 -17.46
CA PHE A 534 -15.20 14.32 -18.15
C PHE A 534 -13.81 14.74 -17.68
N HIS A 535 -13.04 13.78 -17.18
CA HIS A 535 -11.58 13.88 -17.01
C HIS A 535 -10.94 12.95 -18.04
N MET A 536 -10.16 13.50 -18.97
CA MET A 536 -9.46 12.73 -20.01
C MET A 536 -7.95 12.85 -19.81
N GLU A 537 -7.31 11.73 -19.50
CA GLU A 537 -5.87 11.55 -19.66
C GLU A 537 -5.64 10.65 -20.88
N ARG A 538 -4.89 11.14 -21.87
CA ARG A 538 -4.12 10.24 -22.74
C ARG A 538 -2.84 9.97 -21.97
N TYR A 539 -2.70 8.76 -21.42
CA TYR A 539 -1.40 8.26 -20.97
C TYR A 539 -0.53 8.10 -22.23
N GLU A 540 0.43 9.01 -22.43
CA GLU A 540 1.56 8.74 -23.32
C GLU A 540 2.64 8.03 -22.51
N ILE A 541 3.09 6.90 -23.07
CA ILE A 541 4.12 5.98 -22.60
C ILE A 541 5.49 6.65 -22.66
#